data_AF-A0A1I0PJU1-F1
#
_entry.id   AF-A0A1I0PJU1-F1
#
_cell.length_a   1.000
_cell.length_b   1.000
_cell.length_c   1.000
_cell.angle_alpha   90.00
_cell.angle_beta   90.00
_cell.angle_gamma   90.00
#
_symmetry.space_group_name_H-M   'P 1'
#
loop_
_entity.id
_entity.type
_entity.pdbx_description
1 polymer ?
#
loop_
_entity_poly.entity_id
_entity_poly.type
_entity_poly.pdbx_seq_one_letter_code
_entity_poly.pdbx_strand_id
1 'polypeptide(L)' 'MKTLGNIIWVIFGGLHIALEYFIAGLILMITIIGIPFGKMHFRLAKLALSPFGKEVV' A
#
# COMPACT_ATOMS: atom_id res chain seq x y z
N MET A 1 -10.08 7.38 17.45
CA MET A 1 -9.14 8.28 16.74
C MET A 1 -8.46 7.63 15.52
N LYS A 2 -9.06 6.61 14.89
CA LYS A 2 -8.46 5.88 13.75
C LYS A 2 -8.84 6.49 12.39
N THR A 3 -10.09 6.94 12.26
CA THR A 3 -10.67 7.46 11.01
C THR A 3 -10.16 8.83 10.62
N LEU A 4 -10.06 9.77 11.58
CA LEU A 4 -9.56 11.13 11.31
C LEU A 4 -8.09 11.11 10.88
N GLY A 5 -7.27 10.27 11.53
CA GLY A 5 -5.87 10.06 11.16
C GLY A 5 -5.71 9.46 9.76
N ASN A 6 -6.51 8.45 9.39
CA ASN A 6 -6.49 7.91 8.02
C ASN A 6 -6.94 8.94 6.98
N ILE A 7 -7.95 9.77 7.29
CA ILE A 7 -8.44 10.80 6.35
C ILE A 7 -7.34 11.84 6.09
N ILE A 8 -6.72 12.37 7.14
CA ILE A 8 -5.59 13.31 7.01
C ILE A 8 -4.44 12.63 6.26
N TRP A 9 -4.06 11.42 6.65
CA TRP A 9 -2.99 10.69 6.01
C TRP A 9 -3.21 10.49 4.51
N VAL A 10 -4.39 10.01 4.09
CA VAL A 10 -4.71 9.77 2.67
C VAL A 10 -4.59 11.05 1.85
N ILE A 11 -5.04 12.18 2.39
CA ILE A 11 -4.99 13.50 1.71
C ILE A 11 -3.55 14.02 1.59
N PHE A 12 -2.73 13.87 2.64
CA PHE A 12 -1.39 14.46 2.68
C PHE A 12 -0.28 13.59 2.09
N GLY A 13 -0.46 12.25 1.98
CA GLY A 13 0.60 11.39 1.45
C GLY A 13 0.28 9.91 1.27
N GLY A 14 -0.74 9.38 1.95
CA GLY A 14 -1.12 7.97 1.89
C GLY A 14 -1.51 7.50 0.49
N LEU A 15 -2.14 8.36 -0.32
CA LEU A 15 -2.47 8.04 -1.71
C LEU A 15 -1.23 7.92 -2.60
N HIS A 16 -0.24 8.81 -2.41
CA HIS A 16 1.01 8.79 -3.16
C HIS A 16 1.81 7.51 -2.87
N ILE A 17 1.98 7.19 -1.58
CA ILE A 17 2.70 5.97 -1.15
C ILE A 17 1.98 4.72 -1.66
N ALA A 18 0.65 4.68 -1.59
CA ALA A 18 -0.12 3.55 -2.12
C ALA A 18 0.06 3.39 -3.64
N LEU A 19 0.15 4.49 -4.38
CA LEU A 19 0.38 4.49 -5.83
C LEU A 19 1.79 4.02 -6.18
N GLU A 20 2.81 4.44 -5.44
CA GLU A 20 4.20 3.97 -5.61
C GLU A 20 4.28 2.44 -5.43
N TYR A 21 3.69 1.90 -4.36
CA TYR A 21 3.64 0.45 -4.14
C TYR A 21 2.82 -0.27 -5.21
N PHE A 22 1.75 0.34 -5.73
CA PHE A 22 0.95 -0.23 -6.80
C PHE A 22 1.76 -0.33 -8.11
N ILE A 23 2.44 0.74 -8.51
CA ILE A 23 3.26 0.79 -9.72
C ILE A 23 4.46 -0.17 -9.59
N ALA A 24 5.17 -0.15 -8.46
CA ALA A 24 6.28 -1.07 -8.21
C ALA A 24 5.81 -2.54 -8.23
N GLY A 25 4.65 -2.82 -7.67
CA GLY A 25 4.04 -4.15 -7.72
C GLY A 25 3.70 -4.60 -9.15
N LEU A 26 3.18 -3.70 -9.97
CA LEU A 26 2.87 -3.95 -11.38
C LEU A 26 4.15 -4.27 -12.19
N ILE A 27 5.21 -3.50 -11.96
CA ILE A 27 6.52 -3.71 -12.61
C ILE A 27 7.10 -5.08 -12.23
N LEU A 28 7.03 -5.45 -10.95
CA LEU A 28 7.52 -6.75 -10.48
C LEU A 28 6.76 -7.92 -11.12
N MET A 29 5.46 -7.77 -11.39
CA MET A 29 4.66 -8.81 -12.04
C MET A 29 5.02 -9.08 -13.51
N ILE A 30 5.79 -8.21 -14.16
CA ILE A 30 6.30 -8.45 -15.52
C ILE A 30 7.25 -9.66 -15.54
N THR A 31 7.89 -9.97 -14.42
CA THR A 31 8.80 -11.12 -14.29
C THR A 31 8.13 -12.27 -13.55
N ILE A 32 8.31 -13.50 -14.01
CA ILE A 32 7.77 -14.71 -13.34
C ILE A 32 8.24 -14.79 -11.87
N ILE A 33 9.49 -14.42 -11.63
CA ILE A 33 10.11 -14.39 -10.29
C ILE A 33 9.51 -13.27 -9.43
N GLY A 34 9.14 -12.15 -10.03
CA GLY A 34 8.62 -10.97 -9.33
C GLY A 34 7.13 -11.04 -8.99
N ILE A 35 6.34 -11.95 -9.56
CA ILE A 35 4.92 -12.16 -9.21
C ILE A 35 4.68 -12.32 -7.69
N PRO A 36 5.39 -13.19 -6.94
CA PRO A 36 5.22 -13.28 -5.49
C PRO A 36 5.52 -11.95 -4.77
N PHE A 37 6.53 -11.21 -5.23
CA PHE A 37 6.90 -9.91 -4.66
C PHE A 37 5.87 -8.82 -5.00
N GLY A 38 5.33 -8.81 -6.22
CA GLY A 38 4.29 -7.88 -6.64
C GLY A 38 3.01 -8.04 -5.81
N LYS A 39 2.63 -9.28 -5.48
CA LYS A 39 1.51 -9.53 -4.56
C LYS A 39 1.74 -8.93 -3.17
N MET A 40 2.97 -8.96 -2.65
CA MET A 40 3.31 -8.32 -1.37
C MET A 40 3.18 -6.80 -1.45
N HIS A 41 3.63 -6.19 -2.54
CA HIS A 41 3.52 -4.75 -2.77
C HIS A 41 2.07 -4.28 -2.81
N PHE A 42 1.15 -5.04 -3.40
CA PHE A 42 -0.28 -4.70 -3.35
C PHE A 42 -0.90 -4.78 -1.95
N ARG A 43 -0.39 -5.67 -1.08
CA ARG A 43 -0.81 -5.70 0.34
C ARG A 43 -0.29 -4.47 1.07
N LEU A 44 0.95 -4.05 0.80
CA LEU A 44 1.53 -2.82 1.32
C LEU A 44 0.78 -1.58 0.83
N ALA A 45 0.39 -1.50 -0.44
CA ALA A 45 -0.44 -0.42 -0.98
C ALA A 45 -1.78 -0.29 -0.21
N LYS A 46 -2.46 -1.42 0.05
CA LYS A 46 -3.70 -1.44 0.87
C LYS A 46 -3.45 -1.08 2.34
N LEU A 47 -2.27 -1.36 2.88
CA LEU A 47 -1.87 -0.95 4.23
C LEU A 47 -1.61 0.56 4.26
N ALA A 48 -0.91 1.09 3.25
CA ALA A 48 -0.57 2.50 3.11
C ALA A 48 -1.79 3.42 2.98
N LEU A 49 -2.91 2.95 2.41
CA LEU A 49 -4.18 3.71 2.38
C LEU A 49 -4.86 3.80 3.74
N SER A 50 -4.56 2.88 4.67
CA SER A 50 -5.26 2.79 5.97
C SER A 50 -4.32 2.29 7.07
N PRO A 51 -3.24 3.02 7.40
CA PRO A 51 -2.24 2.56 8.36
C PRO A 51 -2.77 2.54 9.78
N PHE A 52 -3.70 3.44 10.13
CA PHE A 52 -4.20 3.57 11.49
C PHE A 52 -5.29 2.55 11.77
N GLY A 53 -5.01 1.62 12.68
CA GLY A 53 -6.00 0.70 13.24
C GLY A 53 -5.99 -0.73 12.69
N LYS A 54 -5.07 -1.08 11.78
CA LYS A 54 -4.78 -2.47 11.43
C LYS A 54 -3.77 -3.04 12.42
N GLU A 55 -4.21 -3.98 13.26
CA GLU A 55 -3.29 -4.87 13.97
C GLU A 55 -2.69 -5.83 12.94
N VAL A 56 -1.36 -5.79 12.81
CA VAL A 56 -0.61 -6.82 12.10
C VAL A 56 -0.41 -7.94 13.13
N VAL A 57 -1.36 -8.88 13.18
CA VAL A 57 -1.22 -10.17 13.89
C VAL A 57 -0.89 -11.27 12.90
#